data_AF-A0A075AVD4-F1
#
_entry.id   AF-A0A075AVD4-F1
#
_cell.length_a   1.000
_cell.length_b   1.000
_cell.length_c   1.000
_cell.angle_alpha   90.00
_cell.angle_beta   90.00
_cell.angle_gamma   90.00
#
_symmetry.space_group_name_H-M   'P 1'
#
loop_
_entity.id
_entity.type
_entity.pdbx_description
1 polymer ?
#
loop_
_entity_poly.entity_id
_entity_poly.type
_entity_poly.pdbx_seq_one_letter_code
_entity_poly.pdbx_strand_id
1 'polypeptide(L)'
;MPKFSIKIFSEIFDNQPIAQYQVPVVRKNITYQNLDYTLVKVIKLINGVDWVKKLAKNNSIDNVIFTNALHHLRLSGIVSFIDIFRFSNVYQFSMSHVDRDRFKLTNTNFSAFEVGEMKKLSYDELTNIFKILGNGQNTVKDTMREYHGYIHDLNVDVRQIVAFGVLCGVLQRKHRYYFVDREWILDDEYAISDQYDHQKLQNLQWKFQ
;
A
#
# COMPACT_ATOMS: atom_id res chain seq x y z
N MET A 1 41.62 30.07 15.96
CA MET A 1 41.16 29.71 14.60
C MET A 1 39.66 29.41 14.66
N PRO A 2 38.83 29.97 13.77
CA PRO A 2 37.40 29.66 13.74
C PRO A 2 37.21 28.22 13.24
N LYS A 3 36.35 27.46 13.94
CA LYS A 3 36.05 26.07 13.62
C LYS A 3 34.76 26.05 12.79
N PHE A 4 34.85 25.76 11.50
CA PHE A 4 33.68 25.65 10.63
C PHE A 4 33.06 24.25 10.76
N SER A 5 31.74 24.19 10.91
CA SER A 5 30.96 22.94 10.87
C SER A 5 30.07 22.93 9.64
N ILE A 6 30.26 21.96 8.75
CA ILE A 6 29.41 21.74 7.58
C ILE A 6 28.53 20.53 7.86
N LYS A 7 27.21 20.66 7.67
CA LYS A 7 26.25 19.56 7.69
C LYS A 7 25.71 19.36 6.28
N ILE A 8 25.88 18.16 5.74
CA ILE A 8 25.29 17.76 4.47
C ILE A 8 23.97 17.07 4.82
N PHE A 9 22.88 17.59 4.28
CA PHE A 9 21.56 16.97 4.38
C PHE A 9 21.28 16.24 3.08
N SER A 10 20.87 14.98 3.15
CA SER A 10 20.36 14.26 1.98
C SER A 10 19.00 14.82 1.62
N GLU A 11 18.79 15.17 0.36
CA GLU A 11 17.47 15.58 -0.12
C GLU A 11 16.51 14.38 -0.07
N ILE A 12 15.46 14.49 0.74
CA ILE A 12 14.40 13.47 0.83
C ILE A 12 13.32 13.87 -0.19
N PHE A 13 13.26 13.13 -1.32
CA PHE A 13 12.36 13.47 -2.44
C PHE A 13 10.92 12.97 -2.29
N ASP A 14 10.60 12.20 -1.26
CA ASP A 14 9.28 11.60 -1.10
C ASP A 14 8.35 12.44 -0.21
N ASN A 15 7.70 13.44 -0.80
CA ASN A 15 6.65 14.23 -0.14
C ASN A 15 5.25 13.84 -0.64
N GLN A 16 5.05 12.59 -1.07
CA GLN A 16 3.72 12.16 -1.49
C GLN A 16 2.76 12.22 -0.28
N PRO A 17 1.57 12.84 -0.44
CA PRO A 17 0.60 12.90 0.63
C PRO A 17 0.20 11.47 1.03
N ILE A 18 0.15 11.22 2.35
CA ILE A 18 -0.29 9.92 2.86
C ILE A 18 -1.79 9.85 2.71
N ALA A 19 -2.25 8.88 1.92
CA ALA A 19 -3.67 8.66 1.74
C ALA A 19 -4.25 8.01 3.01
N GLN A 20 -5.41 8.52 3.45
CA GLN A 20 -6.09 8.04 4.66
C GLN A 20 -6.47 6.55 4.63
N TYR A 21 -6.58 5.97 3.44
CA TYR A 21 -6.89 4.56 3.22
C TYR A 21 -5.65 3.66 3.17
N GLN A 22 -4.43 4.20 3.20
CA GLN A 22 -3.22 3.38 3.21
C GLN A 22 -3.03 2.70 4.56
N VAL A 23 -2.35 1.56 4.54
CA VAL A 23 -2.00 0.78 5.73
C VAL A 23 -0.53 1.02 6.05
N PRO A 24 -0.19 1.62 7.21
CA PRO A 24 1.18 1.77 7.63
C PRO A 24 1.75 0.43 8.10
N VAL A 25 3.01 0.17 7.75
CA VAL A 25 3.77 -1.01 8.17
C VAL A 25 5.14 -0.58 8.69
N VAL A 26 5.46 -0.98 9.91
CA VAL A 26 6.74 -0.64 10.57
C VAL A 26 7.83 -1.60 10.11
N ARG A 27 9.00 -1.06 9.77
CA ARG A 27 10.19 -1.84 9.47
C ARG A 27 10.86 -2.30 10.78
N LYS A 28 10.95 -3.61 11.00
CA LYS A 28 11.64 -4.23 12.14
C LYS A 28 13.16 -4.06 11.92
N ASN A 29 13.78 -3.20 12.73
CA ASN A 29 15.20 -3.11 13.12
C ASN A 29 15.58 -1.63 13.38
N ILE A 30 14.73 -0.91 14.12
CA ILE A 30 14.90 0.53 14.34
C ILE A 30 15.16 0.74 15.82
N THR A 31 16.28 1.39 16.12
CA THR A 31 16.61 1.80 17.47
C THR A 31 15.74 2.99 17.85
N TYR A 32 14.76 2.79 18.73
CA TYR A 32 13.84 3.84 19.19
C TYR A 32 14.48 4.93 20.07
N GLN A 33 15.76 4.79 20.42
CA GLN A 33 16.42 5.57 21.48
C GLN A 33 16.47 7.08 21.21
N ASN A 34 16.46 7.51 19.96
CA ASN A 34 16.54 8.93 19.58
C ASN A 34 15.25 9.48 18.99
N LEU A 35 14.14 8.73 19.08
CA LEU A 35 12.85 9.14 18.53
C LEU A 35 12.03 9.88 19.59
N ASP A 36 11.27 10.88 19.13
CA ASP A 36 10.30 11.58 19.97
C ASP A 36 9.27 10.59 20.53
N TYR A 37 8.87 10.81 21.78
CA TYR A 37 7.92 9.97 22.50
C TYR A 37 6.57 9.89 21.77
N THR A 38 6.14 10.97 21.10
CA THR A 38 4.91 10.97 20.30
C THR A 38 4.99 9.96 19.14
N LEU A 39 6.14 9.93 18.44
CA LEU A 39 6.41 8.99 17.35
C LEU A 39 6.50 7.56 17.86
N VAL A 40 7.15 7.34 19.01
CA VAL A 40 7.21 6.01 19.64
C VAL A 40 5.82 5.49 20.00
N LYS A 41 4.91 6.36 20.48
CA LYS A 41 3.51 5.97 20.70
C LYS A 41 2.82 5.58 19.40
N VAL A 42 2.94 6.40 18.35
CA VAL A 42 2.35 6.10 17.04
C VAL A 42 2.84 4.79 16.48
N ILE A 43 4.15 4.50 16.58
CA ILE A 43 4.74 3.24 16.14
C ILE A 43 4.07 2.04 16.83
N LYS A 44 3.88 2.10 18.16
CA LYS A 44 3.23 1.03 18.94
C LYS A 44 1.77 0.78 18.57
N LEU A 45 1.11 1.74 17.93
CA LEU A 45 -0.28 1.59 17.46
C LEU A 45 -0.38 0.91 16.09
N ILE A 46 0.71 0.84 15.33
CA ILE A 46 0.70 0.29 13.98
C ILE A 46 0.71 -1.24 14.07
N ASN A 47 -0.34 -1.87 13.56
CA ASN A 47 -0.48 -3.32 13.53
C ASN A 47 -0.20 -3.96 12.16
N GLY A 48 0.09 -3.14 11.13
CA GLY A 48 0.34 -3.61 9.76
C GLY A 48 -0.90 -4.09 9.00
N VAL A 49 -2.12 -3.86 9.52
CA VAL A 49 -3.38 -4.34 8.91
C VAL A 49 -4.42 -3.23 8.76
N ASP A 50 -4.57 -2.40 9.78
CA ASP A 50 -5.56 -1.32 9.77
C ASP A 50 -5.04 -0.08 9.04
N TRP A 51 -5.93 0.62 8.34
CA TRP A 51 -5.58 1.84 7.61
C TRP A 51 -5.53 3.07 8.54
N VAL A 52 -4.83 4.11 8.09
CA VAL A 52 -4.55 5.34 8.86
C VAL A 52 -5.79 5.91 9.55
N LYS A 53 -6.89 6.14 8.80
CA LYS A 53 -8.12 6.71 9.35
C LYS A 53 -8.77 5.84 10.44
N LYS A 54 -8.69 4.51 10.32
CA LYS A 54 -9.25 3.58 11.31
C LYS A 54 -8.39 3.58 12.57
N LEU A 55 -7.06 3.57 12.43
CA LEU A 55 -6.13 3.64 13.56
C LEU A 55 -6.32 4.93 14.38
N ALA A 56 -6.43 6.08 13.70
CA ALA A 56 -6.67 7.36 14.37
C ALA A 56 -8.00 7.34 15.15
N LYS A 57 -9.08 6.87 14.52
CA LYS A 57 -10.41 6.78 15.14
C LYS A 57 -10.43 5.84 16.34
N ASN A 58 -9.82 4.66 16.23
CA ASN A 58 -9.82 3.64 17.28
C ASN A 58 -9.04 4.08 18.53
N ASN A 59 -8.05 4.96 18.37
CA ASN A 59 -7.21 5.45 19.46
C ASN A 59 -7.57 6.88 19.91
N SER A 60 -8.68 7.45 19.41
CA SER A 60 -9.12 8.82 19.71
C SER A 60 -8.04 9.88 19.45
N ILE A 61 -7.22 9.69 18.41
CA ILE A 61 -6.19 10.65 17.98
C ILE A 61 -6.74 11.47 16.82
N ASP A 62 -6.47 12.76 16.80
CA ASP A 62 -6.81 13.60 15.66
C ASP A 62 -6.07 13.13 14.39
N ASN A 63 -6.82 13.03 13.29
CA ASN A 63 -6.35 12.46 12.03
C ASN A 63 -5.23 13.31 11.41
N VAL A 64 -5.26 14.63 11.59
CA VAL A 64 -4.23 15.53 11.06
C VAL A 64 -2.90 15.29 11.79
N ILE A 65 -2.93 15.29 13.12
CA ILE A 65 -1.74 15.02 13.95
C ILE A 65 -1.18 13.63 13.66
N PHE A 66 -2.04 12.62 13.59
CA PHE A 66 -1.62 11.25 13.30
C PHE A 66 -0.98 11.12 11.91
N THR A 67 -1.55 11.77 10.89
CA THR A 67 -1.01 11.76 9.53
C THR A 67 0.35 12.46 9.45
N ASN A 68 0.52 13.59 10.16
CA ASN A 68 1.81 14.30 10.21
C ASN A 68 2.88 13.47 10.92
N ALA A 69 2.54 12.81 12.03
CA ALA A 69 3.46 11.90 12.71
C ALA A 69 3.89 10.73 11.80
N LEU A 70 2.95 10.15 11.08
CA LEU A 70 3.22 9.10 10.09
C LEU A 70 4.09 9.60 8.91
N HIS A 71 3.94 10.85 8.50
CA HIS A 71 4.78 11.48 7.48
C HIS A 71 6.23 11.57 7.94
N HIS A 72 6.49 12.03 9.16
CA HIS A 72 7.84 12.03 9.75
C HIS A 72 8.43 10.60 9.84
N LEU A 73 7.62 9.60 10.19
CA LEU A 73 8.05 8.20 10.24
C LEU A 73 8.37 7.63 8.84
N ARG A 74 7.67 8.10 7.81
CA ARG A 74 7.97 7.76 6.41
C ARG A 74 9.30 8.35 5.96
N LEU A 75 9.50 9.64 6.20
CA LEU A 75 10.72 10.37 5.81
C LEU A 75 11.98 9.79 6.49
N SER A 76 11.84 9.28 7.70
CA SER A 76 12.93 8.60 8.42
C SER A 76 13.16 7.15 7.97
N GLY A 77 12.36 6.61 7.05
CA GLY A 77 12.47 5.25 6.55
C GLY A 77 11.98 4.17 7.52
N ILE A 78 11.26 4.57 8.58
CA ILE A 78 10.76 3.71 9.65
C ILE A 78 9.47 3.02 9.23
N VAL A 79 8.55 3.78 8.63
CA VAL A 79 7.23 3.30 8.20
C VAL A 79 7.14 3.32 6.69
N SER A 80 6.65 2.22 6.14
CA SER A 80 6.25 2.09 4.73
C SER A 80 4.73 1.97 4.64
N PHE A 81 4.15 2.24 3.47
CA PHE A 81 2.71 2.18 3.26
C PHE A 81 2.37 1.17 2.18
N ILE A 82 1.31 0.40 2.44
CA ILE A 82 0.71 -0.52 1.47
C ILE A 82 -0.77 -0.23 1.30
N ASP A 83 -1.34 -0.82 0.26
CA ASP A 83 -2.78 -0.84 0.03
C ASP A 83 -3.52 -1.78 1.00
N ILE A 84 -4.81 -1.49 1.22
CA ILE A 84 -5.68 -2.36 2.02
C ILE A 84 -5.77 -3.76 1.39
N PHE A 85 -5.39 -4.76 2.17
CA PHE A 85 -5.58 -6.15 1.80
C PHE A 85 -7.06 -6.54 1.82
N ARG A 86 -7.52 -7.20 0.76
CA ARG A 86 -8.83 -7.86 0.68
C ARG A 86 -8.65 -9.20 -0.01
N PHE A 87 -9.42 -10.21 0.40
CA PHE A 87 -9.40 -11.52 -0.26
C PHE A 87 -9.86 -11.48 -1.73
N SER A 88 -10.63 -10.46 -2.11
CA SER A 88 -11.03 -10.22 -3.50
C SER A 88 -9.93 -9.57 -4.36
N ASN A 89 -8.79 -9.21 -3.77
CA ASN A 89 -7.68 -8.64 -4.53
C ASN A 89 -7.04 -9.72 -5.42
N VAL A 90 -6.49 -9.27 -6.55
CA VAL A 90 -5.67 -10.08 -7.45
C VAL A 90 -4.26 -9.50 -7.41
N TYR A 91 -3.27 -10.39 -7.31
CA TYR A 91 -1.86 -10.01 -7.32
C TYR A 91 -1.18 -10.66 -8.51
N GLN A 92 -0.18 -9.96 -9.04
CA GLN A 92 0.67 -10.44 -10.11
C GLN A 92 2.11 -10.44 -9.61
N PHE A 93 2.86 -11.48 -9.99
CA PHE A 93 4.28 -11.53 -9.77
C PHE A 93 4.96 -10.44 -10.61
N SER A 94 5.61 -9.50 -9.93
CA SER A 94 6.39 -8.43 -10.53
C SER A 94 7.77 -8.54 -9.90
N MET A 95 8.76 -9.06 -10.60
CA MET A 95 10.12 -9.17 -10.06
C MET A 95 11.09 -8.70 -11.12
N SER A 96 11.81 -7.60 -10.86
CA SER A 96 12.99 -7.23 -11.63
C SER A 96 14.23 -7.99 -11.12
N HIS A 97 15.30 -8.10 -11.91
CA HIS A 97 16.54 -8.78 -11.48
C HIS A 97 17.15 -8.18 -10.20
N VAL A 98 17.02 -6.86 -10.00
CA VAL A 98 17.52 -6.13 -8.81
C VAL A 98 16.75 -6.50 -7.54
N ASP A 99 15.46 -6.80 -7.68
CA ASP A 99 14.59 -7.18 -6.56
C ASP A 99 14.86 -8.61 -6.09
N ARG A 100 15.33 -9.50 -6.97
CA ARG A 100 15.70 -10.87 -6.61
C ARG A 100 16.87 -10.92 -5.63
N ASP A 101 17.88 -10.07 -5.82
CA ASP A 101 19.05 -10.02 -4.94
C ASP A 101 18.73 -9.34 -3.61
N ARG A 102 17.89 -8.29 -3.61
CA ARG A 102 17.34 -7.70 -2.37
C ARG A 102 16.48 -8.70 -1.59
N PHE A 103 15.67 -9.49 -2.29
CA PHE A 103 14.85 -10.54 -1.70
C PHE A 103 15.73 -11.64 -1.10
N LYS A 104 16.81 -12.06 -1.79
CA LYS A 104 17.83 -12.97 -1.23
C LYS A 104 18.54 -12.40 0.01
N LEU A 105 18.89 -11.11 0.00
CA LEU A 105 19.54 -10.44 1.13
C LEU A 105 18.61 -10.35 2.37
N THR A 106 17.31 -10.13 2.13
CA THR A 106 16.28 -10.02 3.17
C THR A 106 15.79 -11.36 3.71
N ASN A 107 16.03 -12.47 3.01
CA ASN A 107 15.70 -13.83 3.48
C ASN A 107 16.46 -14.28 4.72
N THR A 108 17.36 -13.46 5.27
CA THR A 108 17.85 -13.76 6.61
C THR A 108 16.74 -13.67 7.65
N ASN A 109 15.73 -12.79 7.50
CA ASN A 109 14.52 -12.83 8.33
C ASN A 109 13.28 -12.15 7.71
N PHE A 110 12.16 -12.89 7.67
CA PHE A 110 10.77 -12.36 7.62
C PHE A 110 10.42 -11.44 8.81
N SER A 111 11.40 -11.15 9.66
CA SER A 111 11.38 -10.18 10.73
C SER A 111 11.75 -8.77 10.24
N ALA A 112 11.54 -8.39 8.98
CA ALA A 112 11.81 -7.02 8.52
C ALA A 112 10.60 -6.10 8.66
N PHE A 113 9.40 -6.64 8.94
CA PHE A 113 8.19 -5.87 9.17
C PHE A 113 7.36 -6.43 10.33
N GLU A 114 6.77 -5.56 11.14
CA GLU A 114 5.84 -5.93 12.23
C GLU A 114 4.45 -6.23 11.69
N VAL A 115 4.33 -7.25 10.84
CA VAL A 115 3.03 -7.86 10.54
C VAL A 115 2.96 -9.16 11.34
N GLY A 116 2.83 -9.04 12.67
CA GLY A 116 2.71 -10.18 13.61
C GLY A 116 3.94 -11.09 13.76
N GLU A 117 3.74 -12.18 14.49
CA GLU A 117 4.69 -13.29 14.62
C GLU A 117 4.44 -14.29 13.49
N MET A 118 5.45 -14.50 12.64
CA MET A 118 5.42 -15.48 11.56
C MET A 118 6.37 -16.62 11.86
N LYS A 119 5.95 -17.84 11.54
CA LYS A 119 6.87 -18.97 11.37
C LYS A 119 7.91 -18.59 10.32
N LYS A 120 9.18 -18.83 10.61
CA LYS A 120 10.27 -18.63 9.65
C LYS A 120 10.11 -19.65 8.52
N LEU A 121 9.67 -19.18 7.35
CA LEU A 121 9.57 -20.00 6.14
C LEU A 121 10.91 -20.04 5.41
N SER A 122 11.17 -21.16 4.73
CA SER A 122 12.30 -21.29 3.81
C SER A 122 12.07 -20.47 2.55
N TYR A 123 13.17 -20.04 1.91
CA TYR A 123 13.13 -19.31 0.64
C TYR A 123 12.27 -20.01 -0.42
N ASP A 124 12.42 -21.32 -0.55
CA ASP A 124 11.72 -22.08 -1.59
C ASP A 124 10.21 -22.14 -1.31
N GLU A 125 9.81 -22.31 -0.05
CA GLU A 125 8.40 -22.27 0.36
C GLU A 125 7.78 -20.92 0.02
N LEU A 126 8.49 -19.82 0.32
CA LEU A 126 8.01 -18.47 0.06
C LEU A 126 7.90 -18.15 -1.42
N THR A 127 8.91 -18.53 -2.21
CA THR A 127 8.86 -18.32 -3.66
C THR A 127 7.74 -19.14 -4.29
N ASN A 128 7.48 -20.35 -3.80
CA ASN A 128 6.34 -21.15 -4.25
C ASN A 128 5.01 -20.50 -3.90
N ILE A 129 4.85 -20.00 -2.67
CA ILE A 129 3.65 -19.26 -2.27
C ILE A 129 3.47 -18.00 -3.12
N PHE A 130 4.53 -17.25 -3.40
CA PHE A 130 4.45 -16.05 -4.25
C PHE A 130 4.08 -16.37 -5.69
N LYS A 131 4.53 -17.49 -6.25
CA LYS A 131 4.10 -17.96 -7.58
C LYS A 131 2.61 -18.30 -7.58
N ILE A 132 2.13 -18.99 -6.55
CA ILE A 132 0.72 -19.37 -6.40
C ILE A 132 -0.17 -18.13 -6.24
N LEU A 133 0.21 -17.20 -5.37
CA LEU A 133 -0.54 -15.95 -5.12
C LEU A 133 -0.44 -14.94 -6.26
N GLY A 134 0.67 -14.92 -6.99
CA GLY A 134 1.01 -13.95 -8.03
C GLY A 134 0.57 -14.34 -9.44
N ASN A 135 -0.42 -15.23 -9.59
CA ASN A 135 -0.85 -15.73 -10.90
C ASN A 135 -1.55 -14.67 -11.78
N GLY A 136 -1.92 -13.50 -11.23
CA GLY A 136 -2.48 -12.37 -11.96
C GLY A 136 -3.91 -12.53 -12.49
N GLN A 137 -4.56 -13.66 -12.18
CA GLN A 137 -5.89 -14.02 -12.69
C GLN A 137 -6.88 -14.31 -11.56
N ASN A 138 -6.51 -15.18 -10.62
CA ASN A 138 -7.40 -15.60 -9.55
C ASN A 138 -7.35 -14.60 -8.39
N THR A 139 -8.47 -14.46 -7.68
CA THR A 139 -8.47 -13.69 -6.44
C THR A 139 -7.74 -14.48 -5.36
N VAL A 140 -7.19 -13.78 -4.35
CA VAL A 140 -6.57 -14.46 -3.20
C VAL A 140 -7.55 -15.46 -2.57
N LYS A 141 -8.84 -15.14 -2.51
CA LYS A 141 -9.89 -16.04 -2.02
C LYS A 141 -9.93 -17.37 -2.78
N ASP A 142 -9.86 -17.32 -4.10
CA ASP A 142 -9.98 -18.51 -4.95
C ASP A 142 -8.70 -19.35 -4.85
N THR A 143 -7.54 -18.70 -4.87
CA THR A 143 -6.25 -19.35 -4.63
C THR A 143 -6.21 -20.03 -3.25
N MET A 144 -6.74 -19.39 -2.20
CA MET A 144 -6.82 -20.01 -0.86
C MET A 144 -7.73 -21.22 -0.81
N ARG A 145 -8.77 -21.28 -1.65
CA ARG A 145 -9.66 -22.45 -1.72
C ARG A 145 -8.99 -23.62 -2.43
N GLU A 146 -8.28 -23.35 -3.52
CA GLU A 146 -7.57 -24.35 -4.31
C GLU A 146 -6.39 -24.95 -3.54
N TYR A 147 -5.61 -24.12 -2.85
CA TYR A 147 -4.40 -24.53 -2.12
C TYR A 147 -4.61 -24.58 -0.60
N HIS A 148 -5.85 -24.77 -0.13
CA HIS A 148 -6.20 -24.71 1.29
C HIS A 148 -5.33 -25.63 2.16
N GLY A 149 -5.15 -26.90 1.76
CA GLY A 149 -4.34 -27.86 2.51
C GLY A 149 -2.89 -27.40 2.68
N TYR A 150 -2.23 -27.05 1.58
CA TYR A 150 -0.84 -26.58 1.58
C TYR A 150 -0.63 -25.35 2.46
N ILE A 151 -1.53 -24.36 2.38
CA ILE A 151 -1.38 -23.09 3.12
C ILE A 151 -1.73 -23.27 4.60
N HIS A 152 -2.73 -24.09 4.89
CA HIS A 152 -3.11 -24.43 6.27
C HIS A 152 -1.97 -25.18 6.99
N ASP A 153 -1.32 -26.14 6.32
CA ASP A 153 -0.22 -26.92 6.89
C ASP A 153 1.03 -26.08 7.20
N LEU A 154 1.23 -24.99 6.45
CA LEU A 154 2.31 -24.03 6.70
C LEU A 154 2.05 -23.17 7.94
N ASN A 155 0.79 -23.05 8.40
CA ASN A 155 0.35 -22.24 9.53
C ASN A 155 0.83 -20.77 9.42
N VAL A 156 0.64 -20.16 8.24
CA VAL A 156 1.06 -18.78 7.97
C VAL A 156 -0.12 -17.92 7.57
N ASP A 157 -0.19 -16.70 8.11
CA ASP A 157 -1.19 -15.72 7.71
C ASP A 157 -0.85 -15.13 6.35
N VAL A 158 -1.74 -15.41 5.39
CA VAL A 158 -1.69 -14.94 4.00
C VAL A 158 -1.54 -13.43 3.92
N ARG A 159 -2.16 -12.67 4.83
CA ARG A 159 -2.10 -11.21 4.84
C ARG A 159 -0.67 -10.73 5.02
N GLN A 160 0.07 -11.39 5.91
CA GLN A 160 1.45 -11.06 6.22
C GLN A 160 2.36 -11.41 5.04
N ILE A 161 2.14 -12.56 4.41
CA ILE A 161 2.86 -12.96 3.19
C ILE A 161 2.64 -11.95 2.07
N VAL A 162 1.38 -11.58 1.81
CA VAL A 162 1.05 -10.62 0.74
C VAL A 162 1.60 -9.23 1.05
N ALA A 163 1.47 -8.75 2.29
CA ALA A 163 2.05 -7.47 2.71
C ALA A 163 3.58 -7.46 2.51
N PHE A 164 4.26 -8.52 2.92
CA PHE A 164 5.70 -8.67 2.69
C PHE A 164 6.05 -8.70 1.21
N GLY A 165 5.32 -9.49 0.42
CA GLY A 165 5.52 -9.57 -1.03
C GLY A 165 5.34 -8.22 -1.73
N VAL A 166 4.37 -7.43 -1.31
CA VAL A 166 4.14 -6.06 -1.83
C VAL A 166 5.24 -5.10 -1.39
N LEU A 167 5.64 -5.13 -0.11
CA LEU A 167 6.71 -4.26 0.41
C LEU A 167 8.08 -4.55 -0.20
N CYS A 168 8.37 -5.83 -0.47
CA CYS A 168 9.58 -6.24 -1.17
C CYS A 168 9.51 -6.01 -2.68
N GLY A 169 8.34 -5.61 -3.21
CA GLY A 169 8.13 -5.39 -4.64
C GLY A 169 7.90 -6.65 -5.47
N VAL A 170 7.88 -7.85 -4.87
CA VAL A 170 7.70 -9.15 -5.52
C VAL A 170 6.28 -9.36 -6.03
N LEU A 171 5.30 -8.81 -5.31
CA LEU A 171 3.89 -8.84 -5.68
C LEU A 171 3.42 -7.43 -5.97
N GLN A 172 2.74 -7.26 -7.10
CA GLN A 172 2.04 -6.04 -7.43
C GLN A 172 0.54 -6.30 -7.45
N ARG A 173 -0.25 -5.40 -6.85
CA ARG A 173 -1.70 -5.48 -6.91
C ARG A 173 -2.20 -5.13 -8.31
N LYS A 174 -2.99 -6.02 -8.90
CA LYS A 174 -3.65 -5.76 -10.19
C LYS A 174 -5.04 -5.19 -9.93
N HIS A 175 -5.22 -3.91 -10.26
CA HIS A 175 -6.53 -3.26 -10.17
C HIS A 175 -7.35 -3.55 -11.43
N ARG A 176 -8.61 -3.94 -11.25
CA ARG A 176 -9.60 -4.03 -12.33
C ARG A 176 -10.49 -2.81 -12.24
N TYR A 177 -10.47 -1.99 -13.28
CA TYR A 177 -11.39 -0.88 -13.44
C TYR A 177 -12.37 -1.25 -14.54
N TYR A 178 -13.66 -1.12 -14.25
CA TYR A 178 -14.67 -1.17 -15.30
C TYR A 178 -14.73 0.23 -15.89
N PHE A 179 -14.36 0.35 -17.16
CA PHE A 179 -14.68 1.55 -17.91
C PHE A 179 -16.17 1.48 -18.22
N VAL A 180 -16.92 2.46 -17.71
CA VAL A 180 -18.24 2.73 -18.25
C VAL A 180 -17.97 3.53 -19.51
N ASP A 181 -18.15 2.92 -20.67
CA ASP A 181 -18.14 3.64 -21.95
C ASP A 181 -19.29 4.67 -21.89
N ARG A 182 -18.98 5.92 -21.53
CA ARG A 182 -19.71 7.04 -22.08
C ARG A 182 -19.05 7.32 -23.41
N GLU A 183 -19.80 7.19 -24.49
CA GLU A 183 -19.35 7.61 -25.82
C GLU A 183 -18.81 9.04 -25.73
N TRP A 184 -17.51 9.18 -25.97
CA TRP A 184 -16.90 10.46 -26.21
C TRP A 184 -17.20 10.83 -27.66
N ILE A 185 -18.32 11.51 -27.90
CA ILE A 185 -18.47 12.28 -29.13
C ILE A 185 -17.55 13.50 -28.97
N LEU A 186 -16.29 13.33 -29.39
CA LEU A 186 -15.46 14.47 -29.80
C LEU A 186 -15.87 14.79 -31.23
N ASP A 187 -16.93 15.57 -31.39
CA ASP A 187 -17.10 16.33 -32.63
C ASP A 187 -16.11 17.50 -32.56
N ASP A 188 -15.00 17.36 -33.27
CA ASP A 188 -13.90 18.35 -33.39
C ASP A 188 -14.32 19.70 -34.04
N GLU A 189 -15.61 20.07 -34.04
CA GLU A 189 -16.11 21.30 -34.68
C GLU A 189 -16.73 22.34 -33.72
N TYR A 190 -16.86 22.08 -32.40
CA TYR A 190 -17.54 23.03 -31.49
C TYR A 190 -16.63 23.85 -30.56
N ALA A 191 -15.34 23.97 -30.87
CA ALA A 191 -14.43 24.85 -30.13
C ALA A 191 -14.51 26.34 -30.52
N ILE A 192 -15.37 26.74 -31.48
CA ILE A 192 -15.52 28.16 -31.84
C ILE A 192 -16.99 28.47 -32.19
N SER A 193 -17.77 28.87 -31.20
CA SER A 193 -18.51 30.14 -31.27
C SER A 193 -19.31 30.31 -30.00
N ASP A 194 -18.92 31.32 -29.22
CA ASP A 194 -19.80 31.94 -28.25
C ASP A 194 -21.15 32.32 -28.89
N GLN A 195 -22.18 32.22 -28.03
CA GLN A 195 -23.51 32.85 -28.10
C GLN A 195 -24.71 31.97 -28.56
N TYR A 196 -25.77 32.13 -27.74
CA TYR A 196 -27.18 31.75 -27.91
C TYR A 196 -27.47 30.24 -27.70
N ASP A 197 -28.29 29.82 -26.73
CA ASP A 197 -29.66 30.28 -26.50
C ASP A 197 -30.19 29.79 -25.14
N HIS A 198 -30.52 30.72 -24.23
CA HIS A 198 -31.08 30.45 -22.90
C HIS A 198 -32.53 29.92 -22.90
N GLN A 199 -33.13 29.68 -24.08
CA GLN A 199 -34.55 29.26 -24.19
C GLN A 199 -34.78 27.75 -24.32
N LYS A 200 -33.76 26.93 -24.62
CA LYS A 200 -33.96 25.46 -24.76
C LYS A 200 -33.99 24.68 -23.44
N LEU A 201 -33.54 25.29 -22.33
CA LEU A 201 -33.41 24.60 -21.03
C LEU A 201 -34.71 24.52 -20.22
N GLN A 202 -35.82 25.15 -20.65
CA GLN A 202 -37.10 25.09 -19.91
C GLN A 202 -38.02 23.92 -20.32
N ASN A 203 -37.73 23.21 -21.42
CA ASN A 203 -38.68 22.21 -21.98
C ASN A 203 -38.30 20.73 -21.77
N LEU A 204 -37.25 20.42 -21.00
CA LEU A 204 -36.85 19.03 -20.74
C LEU A 204 -37.12 18.62 -19.29
N GLN A 205 -38.40 18.69 -18.89
CA GLN A 205 -38.92 17.73 -17.92
C GLN A 205 -39.42 16.48 -18.67
N TRP A 206 -39.42 15.33 -17.98
CA TRP A 206 -40.10 14.05 -18.31
C TRP A 206 -39.31 13.13 -19.27
N LYS A 207 -39.25 11.79 -19.12
CA LYS A 207 -39.94 10.78 -18.29
C LYS A 207 -39.11 9.49 -18.36
N PHE A 208 -38.98 8.76 -17.24
CA PHE A 208 -38.58 7.35 -17.27
C PHE A 208 -39.83 6.50 -17.57
N GLN A 209 -39.72 5.58 -18.52
CA GLN A 209 -40.54 4.37 -18.62
C GLN A 209 -39.62 3.17 -18.39
#